data_AF-A0A969NM22-F1
#
_entry.id   AF-A0A969NM22-F1
#
_cell.length_a   1.000
_cell.length_b   1.000
_cell.length_c   1.000
_cell.angle_alpha   90.00
_cell.angle_beta   90.00
_cell.angle_gamma   90.00
#
_symmetry.space_group_name_H-M   'P 1'
#
loop_
_entity.id
_entity.type
_entity.pdbx_description
1 polymer ?
#
loop_
_entity_poly.entity_id
_entity_poly.type
_entity_poly.pdbx_seq_one_letter_code
_entity_poly.pdbx_strand_id
1 'polypeptide(L)'
;MPPAVGWVAAGGSLSDPNILITAFFFFMWQIPHFWLLTLMHGKDYEQAGFPSISGRYSEFQLKRITFIWTLATAVSSFFIPMFGIVDSVVQKIIIGASTIALLVVFSKLFSKAEQGFKIKKYFIIINVFLLFVMISIFIDKVG
;
A
#
# COMPACT_ATOMS: atom_id res chain seq x y z
N MET A 1 -1.51 -11.87 3.12
CA MET A 1 -1.79 -13.14 3.85
C MET A 1 -1.92 -13.00 5.37
N PRO A 2 -1.16 -12.14 6.07
CA PRO A 2 -1.29 -12.04 7.53
C PRO A 2 -2.72 -11.78 8.05
N PRO A 3 -3.55 -10.92 7.41
CA PRO A 3 -4.93 -10.71 7.87
C PRO A 3 -5.79 -11.98 7.80
N ALA A 4 -5.73 -12.71 6.67
CA ALA A 4 -6.56 -13.90 6.46
C ALA A 4 -6.23 -15.02 7.44
N VAL A 5 -4.94 -15.21 7.73
CA VAL A 5 -4.48 -16.18 8.73
C VAL A 5 -4.98 -15.78 10.12
N GLY A 6 -4.86 -14.50 10.49
CA GLY A 6 -5.38 -14.00 11.77
C GLY A 6 -6.89 -14.17 11.91
N TRP A 7 -7.65 -13.94 10.85
CA TRP A 7 -9.10 -14.10 10.82
C TRP A 7 -9.54 -15.54 11.07
N VAL A 8 -8.93 -16.49 10.37
CA VAL A 8 -9.22 -17.92 10.57
C VAL A 8 -8.79 -18.40 11.95
N ALA A 9 -7.63 -17.93 12.44
CA ALA A 9 -7.15 -18.25 13.78
C ALA A 9 -8.10 -17.75 14.88
N ALA A 10 -8.81 -16.64 14.64
CA ALA A 10 -9.84 -16.10 15.52
C ALA A 10 -11.22 -16.79 15.37
N GLY A 11 -11.35 -17.80 14.50
CA GLY A 11 -12.59 -18.54 14.26
C GLY A 11 -13.47 -17.99 13.12
N GLY A 12 -12.98 -17.01 12.36
CA GLY A 12 -13.68 -16.45 11.21
C GLY A 12 -13.61 -17.34 9.95
N SER A 13 -14.60 -17.23 9.07
CA SER A 13 -14.61 -17.95 7.78
C SER A 13 -13.79 -17.21 6.71
N LEU A 14 -13.05 -17.95 5.88
CA LEU A 14 -12.40 -17.40 4.68
C LEU A 14 -13.38 -16.90 3.61
N SER A 15 -14.63 -17.34 3.68
CA SER A 15 -15.69 -16.88 2.77
C SER A 15 -16.29 -15.53 3.18
N ASP A 16 -15.85 -14.94 4.30
CA ASP A 16 -16.35 -13.65 4.76
C ASP A 16 -15.88 -12.52 3.81
N PRO A 17 -16.79 -11.74 3.20
CA PRO A 17 -16.43 -10.63 2.33
C PRO A 17 -15.46 -9.63 2.98
N ASN A 18 -15.58 -9.40 4.30
CA ASN A 18 -14.75 -8.45 5.03
C ASN A 18 -13.27 -8.86 5.01
N ILE A 19 -12.99 -10.15 5.21
CA ILE A 19 -11.61 -10.63 5.18
C ILE A 19 -11.05 -10.69 3.77
N LEU A 20 -11.89 -11.04 2.79
CA LEU A 20 -11.46 -11.09 1.38
C LEU A 20 -11.03 -9.70 0.89
N ILE A 21 -11.81 -8.68 1.18
CA ILE A 21 -11.50 -7.29 0.78
C ILE A 21 -10.27 -6.77 1.54
N THR A 22 -10.18 -7.05 2.84
CA THR A 22 -9.02 -6.65 3.64
C THR A 22 -7.75 -7.34 3.13
N ALA A 23 -7.81 -8.65 2.85
CA ALA A 23 -6.68 -9.40 2.29
C ALA A 23 -6.30 -8.90 0.90
N PHE A 24 -7.29 -8.57 0.06
CA PHE A 24 -7.08 -7.97 -1.25
C PHE A 24 -6.38 -6.60 -1.14
N PHE A 25 -6.83 -5.72 -0.26
CA PHE A 25 -6.19 -4.42 -0.01
C PHE A 25 -4.72 -4.60 0.42
N PHE A 26 -4.42 -5.53 1.34
CA PHE A 26 -3.05 -5.84 1.74
C PHE A 26 -2.19 -6.33 0.58
N PHE A 27 -2.76 -7.20 -0.26
CA PHE A 27 -2.07 -7.68 -1.44
C PHE A 27 -1.74 -6.53 -2.40
N MET A 28 -2.71 -5.65 -2.67
CA MET A 28 -2.52 -4.49 -3.54
C MET A 28 -1.43 -3.57 -3.02
N TRP A 29 -1.43 -3.29 -1.71
CA TRP A 29 -0.41 -2.48 -1.05
C TRP A 29 1.00 -3.09 -1.07
N GLN A 30 1.12 -4.42 -1.06
CA GLN A 30 2.41 -5.11 -1.03
C GLN A 30 3.23 -4.87 -2.30
N ILE A 31 2.56 -4.71 -3.45
CA ILE A 31 3.22 -4.50 -4.75
C ILE A 31 4.00 -3.17 -4.80
N PRO A 32 3.40 -1.98 -4.59
CA PRO A 32 4.14 -0.72 -4.61
C PRO A 32 5.21 -0.65 -3.50
N HIS A 33 4.97 -1.27 -2.34
CA HIS A 33 5.97 -1.42 -1.29
C HIS A 33 7.22 -2.17 -1.77
N PHE A 34 7.03 -3.32 -2.44
CA PHE A 34 8.13 -4.11 -3.00
C PHE A 34 8.91 -3.37 -4.10
N TRP A 35 8.20 -2.64 -4.97
CA TRP A 35 8.86 -1.83 -6.01
C TRP A 35 9.69 -0.69 -5.40
N LEU A 36 9.22 -0.06 -4.33
CA LEU A 36 10.00 0.93 -3.58
C LEU A 36 11.23 0.32 -2.92
N LEU A 37 11.12 -0.90 -2.36
CA LEU A 37 12.27 -1.64 -1.81
C LEU A 37 13.32 -1.94 -2.88
N THR A 38 12.87 -2.37 -4.06
CA THR A 38 13.74 -2.62 -5.22
C THR A 38 14.43 -1.33 -5.67
N LEU A 39 13.72 -0.20 -5.69
CA LEU A 39 14.32 1.09 -6.01
C LEU A 39 15.40 1.51 -5.00
N MET A 40 15.26 1.15 -3.72
CA MET A 40 16.24 1.48 -2.68
C MET A 40 17.48 0.58 -2.70
N HIS A 41 17.28 -0.73 -2.85
CA HIS A 41 18.33 -1.73 -2.59
C HIS A 41 18.66 -2.59 -3.80
N GLY A 42 17.94 -2.46 -4.93
CA GLY A 42 18.12 -3.32 -6.10
C GLY A 42 19.54 -3.32 -6.66
N LYS A 43 20.21 -2.15 -6.65
CA LYS A 43 21.61 -2.03 -7.07
C LYS A 43 22.57 -2.74 -6.10
N ASP A 44 22.30 -2.69 -4.80
CA ASP A 44 23.10 -3.38 -3.79
C ASP A 44 22.97 -4.90 -3.96
N TYR A 45 21.77 -5.40 -4.27
CA TYR A 45 21.53 -6.82 -4.58
C TYR A 45 22.28 -7.27 -5.83
N GLU A 46 22.30 -6.46 -6.90
CA GLU A 46 23.07 -6.76 -8.11
C GLU A 46 24.57 -6.80 -7.86
N GLN A 47 25.09 -5.82 -7.12
CA GLN A 47 26.51 -5.77 -6.75
C GLN A 47 26.92 -6.97 -5.89
N ALA A 48 26.00 -7.46 -5.05
CA ALA A 48 26.20 -8.67 -4.25
C ALA A 48 25.97 -9.99 -5.02
N GLY A 49 25.65 -9.93 -6.32
CA GLY A 49 25.46 -11.13 -7.16
C GLY A 49 24.09 -11.81 -7.01
N PHE A 50 23.12 -11.17 -6.33
CA PHE A 50 21.75 -11.69 -6.22
C PHE A 50 20.90 -11.29 -7.43
N PRO A 51 19.95 -12.14 -7.86
CA PRO A 51 19.04 -11.82 -8.94
C PRO A 51 18.13 -10.66 -8.52
N SER A 52 18.30 -9.49 -9.14
CA SER A 52 17.43 -8.33 -8.94
C SER A 52 16.66 -7.99 -10.20
N ILE A 53 15.45 -7.45 -10.02
CA ILE A 53 14.64 -6.93 -11.13
C ILE A 53 15.09 -5.53 -11.56
N SER A 54 15.91 -4.83 -10.77
CA SER A 54 16.41 -3.50 -11.09
C SER A 54 17.25 -3.46 -12.38
N GLY A 55 17.91 -4.55 -12.75
CA GLY A 55 18.72 -4.64 -13.96
C GLY A 55 17.89 -4.82 -15.23
N ARG A 56 16.59 -5.15 -15.09
CA ARG A 56 15.65 -5.31 -16.21
C ARG A 56 14.82 -4.07 -16.52
N TYR A 57 14.68 -3.15 -15.56
CA TYR A 57 13.83 -1.97 -15.70
C TYR A 57 14.62 -0.70 -15.37
N SER A 58 14.43 0.35 -16.15
CA SER A 58 14.99 1.66 -15.80
C SER A 58 14.32 2.22 -14.54
N GLU A 59 15.01 3.08 -13.80
CA GLU A 59 14.45 3.76 -12.63
C GLU A 59 13.13 4.49 -12.96
N PHE A 60 13.02 5.04 -14.17
CA PHE A 60 11.79 5.69 -14.65
C PHE A 60 10.63 4.69 -14.84
N GLN A 61 10.89 3.50 -15.39
CA GLN A 61 9.90 2.45 -15.53
C GLN A 61 9.42 1.96 -14.17
N LEU A 62 10.35 1.71 -13.23
CA LEU A 62 10.03 1.30 -11.87
C LEU A 62 9.18 2.34 -11.14
N LYS A 63 9.50 3.64 -11.26
CA LYS A 63 8.68 4.73 -10.72
C LYS A 63 7.27 4.71 -11.30
N ARG A 64 7.12 4.57 -12.63
CA ARG A 64 5.81 4.51 -13.29
C ARG A 64 4.98 3.31 -12.82
N ILE A 65 5.59 2.13 -12.75
CA ILE A 65 4.95 0.91 -12.25
C ILE A 65 4.52 1.10 -10.79
N THR A 66 5.41 1.61 -9.94
CA THR A 66 5.12 1.94 -8.54
C THR A 66 3.89 2.83 -8.44
N PHE A 67 3.81 3.91 -9.21
CA PHE A 67 2.66 4.82 -9.18
C PHE A 67 1.35 4.14 -9.59
N ILE A 68 1.36 3.35 -10.67
CA ILE A 68 0.17 2.63 -11.15
C ILE A 68 -0.34 1.67 -10.07
N TRP A 69 0.57 0.96 -9.39
CA TRP A 69 0.20 0.07 -8.31
C TRP A 69 -0.23 0.81 -7.03
N THR A 70 0.32 1.99 -6.75
CA THR A 70 -0.19 2.87 -5.69
C THR A 70 -1.60 3.35 -6.01
N LEU A 71 -1.89 3.69 -7.27
CA LEU A 71 -3.24 4.05 -7.71
C LEU A 71 -4.20 2.88 -7.51
N ALA A 72 -3.80 1.66 -7.90
CA ALA A 72 -4.60 0.47 -7.68
C ALA A 72 -4.81 0.18 -6.18
N THR A 73 -3.80 0.43 -5.34
CA THR A 73 -3.92 0.37 -3.87
C THR A 73 -4.94 1.39 -3.35
N ALA A 74 -4.89 2.62 -3.86
CA ALA A 74 -5.85 3.67 -3.51
C ALA A 74 -7.29 3.31 -3.94
N VAL A 75 -7.48 2.72 -5.12
CA VAL A 75 -8.81 2.23 -5.52
C VAL A 75 -9.27 1.12 -4.56
N SER A 76 -8.39 0.19 -4.22
CA SER A 76 -8.74 -0.90 -3.30
C SER A 76 -9.06 -0.42 -1.88
N SER A 77 -8.48 0.70 -1.40
CA SER A 77 -8.81 1.23 -0.07
C SER A 77 -10.23 1.78 -0.01
N PHE A 78 -10.81 2.26 -1.11
CA PHE A 78 -12.21 2.70 -1.17
C PHE A 78 -13.21 1.55 -1.05
N PHE A 79 -12.80 0.30 -1.35
CA PHE A 79 -13.67 -0.86 -1.12
C PHE A 79 -13.88 -1.16 0.36
N ILE A 80 -12.95 -0.76 1.24
CA ILE A 80 -13.08 -0.97 2.69
C ILE A 80 -14.36 -0.31 3.24
N PRO A 81 -14.57 1.02 3.08
CA PRO A 81 -15.78 1.68 3.57
C PRO A 81 -17.04 1.32 2.77
N MET A 82 -16.91 0.90 1.50
CA MET A 82 -18.04 0.59 0.63
C MET A 82 -18.73 -0.73 1.00
N PHE A 83 -17.98 -1.72 1.48
CA PHE A 83 -18.51 -3.04 1.82
C PHE A 83 -18.89 -3.19 3.30
N GLY A 84 -19.01 -2.09 4.04
CA GLY A 84 -19.46 -2.13 5.44
C GLY A 84 -18.42 -2.67 6.43
N ILE A 85 -17.14 -2.75 6.03
CA ILE A 85 -16.06 -3.07 6.98
C ILE A 85 -15.93 -1.95 8.01
N VAL A 86 -16.24 -0.71 7.62
CA VAL A 86 -16.23 0.47 8.48
C VAL A 86 -17.64 1.03 8.55
N ASP A 87 -18.17 1.19 9.76
CA ASP A 87 -19.52 1.66 10.03
C ASP A 87 -19.54 3.19 10.23
N SER A 88 -18.59 3.73 10.99
CA SER A 88 -18.50 5.15 11.32
C SER A 88 -18.21 6.04 10.12
N VAL A 89 -19.06 7.05 9.89
CA VAL A 89 -18.87 8.07 8.85
C VAL A 89 -17.53 8.80 9.03
N VAL A 90 -17.09 9.01 10.27
CA VAL A 90 -15.81 9.66 10.57
C VAL A 90 -14.65 8.85 10.00
N GLN A 91 -14.65 7.53 10.21
CA GLN A 91 -13.59 6.64 9.72
C GLN A 91 -13.60 6.53 8.19
N LYS A 92 -14.78 6.56 7.55
CA LYS A 92 -14.89 6.61 6.08
C LYS A 92 -14.21 7.86 5.51
N ILE A 93 -14.43 9.02 6.12
CA ILE A 93 -13.81 10.29 5.71
C ILE A 93 -12.29 10.24 5.93
N ILE A 94 -11.85 9.70 7.06
CA ILE A 94 -10.42 9.56 7.39
C ILE A 94 -9.68 8.68 6.37
N ILE A 95 -10.25 7.52 6.02
CA ILE A 95 -9.69 6.63 4.99
C ILE A 95 -9.67 7.31 3.62
N GLY A 96 -10.76 7.99 3.25
CA GLY A 96 -10.83 8.75 1.99
C GLY A 96 -9.77 9.86 1.91
N ALA A 97 -9.65 10.67 2.95
CA ALA A 97 -8.69 11.77 3.02
C ALA A 97 -7.24 11.28 2.98
N SER A 98 -6.91 10.23 3.73
CA SER A 98 -5.57 9.62 3.71
C SER A 98 -5.22 9.02 2.34
N THR A 99 -6.21 8.43 1.64
CA THR A 99 -6.05 7.91 0.29
C THR A 99 -5.76 9.03 -0.71
N ILE A 100 -6.48 10.15 -0.64
CA ILE A 100 -6.23 11.33 -1.48
C ILE A 100 -4.83 11.91 -1.20
N ALA A 101 -4.46 12.04 0.09
CA ALA A 101 -3.14 12.52 0.49
C ALA A 101 -2.02 11.63 -0.07
N LEU A 102 -2.19 10.30 -0.03
CA LEU A 102 -1.25 9.34 -0.62
C LEU A 102 -1.06 9.61 -2.12
N LEU A 103 -2.15 9.76 -2.88
CA LEU A 103 -2.11 10.04 -4.32
C LEU A 103 -1.44 11.38 -4.65
N VAL A 104 -1.71 12.42 -3.87
CA VAL A 104 -1.07 13.74 -4.04
C VAL A 104 0.44 13.68 -3.77
N VAL A 105 0.88 12.86 -2.81
CA VAL A 105 2.30 12.66 -2.56
C VAL A 105 2.93 11.85 -3.69
N PHE A 106 2.31 10.74 -4.10
CA PHE A 106 2.85 9.85 -5.13
C PHE A 106 2.79 10.43 -6.54
N SER A 107 1.91 11.40 -6.84
CA SER A 107 1.93 12.10 -8.14
C SER A 107 3.22 12.89 -8.36
N LYS A 108 3.87 13.35 -7.28
CA LYS A 108 5.17 14.03 -7.32
C LYS A 108 6.31 13.11 -7.77
N LEU A 109 6.11 11.79 -7.79
CA LEU A 109 7.03 10.80 -8.33
C LEU A 109 7.39 11.06 -9.80
N PHE A 110 6.48 11.68 -10.57
CA PHE A 110 6.69 12.06 -11.97
C PHE A 110 7.30 13.46 -12.15
N SER A 111 7.30 14.30 -11.11
CA SER A 111 7.85 15.64 -11.23
C SER A 111 9.37 15.54 -11.40
N LYS A 112 9.88 16.01 -12.54
CA LYS A 112 11.32 16.06 -12.87
C LYS A 112 12.16 16.88 -11.88
N ALA A 113 11.54 17.50 -10.87
CA ALA A 113 12.14 18.54 -10.03
C ALA A 113 12.91 18.05 -8.80
N GLU A 114 12.77 16.80 -8.33
CA GLU A 114 13.54 16.34 -7.16
C GLU A 114 14.89 15.72 -7.57
N GLN A 115 15.87 16.59 -7.81
CA GLN A 115 17.28 16.24 -7.62
C GLN A 115 17.51 16.00 -6.12
N GLY A 116 17.26 14.75 -5.70
CA GLY A 116 17.24 14.35 -4.30
C GLY A 116 16.10 13.38 -4.00
N PHE A 117 15.92 12.39 -4.87
CA PHE A 117 14.83 11.43 -4.81
C PHE A 117 14.96 10.53 -3.57
N LYS A 118 14.38 10.94 -2.44
CA LYS A 118 14.39 10.17 -1.18
C LYS A 118 13.36 9.05 -1.25
N ILE A 119 13.66 7.97 -1.98
CA ILE A 119 12.80 6.77 -2.09
C ILE A 119 12.32 6.29 -0.71
N LYS A 120 13.20 6.36 0.28
CA LYS A 120 12.91 6.04 1.69
C LYS A 120 11.69 6.79 2.25
N LYS A 121 11.45 8.04 1.83
CA LYS A 121 10.27 8.81 2.23
C LYS A 121 8.99 8.16 1.69
N TYR A 122 8.95 7.81 0.42
CA TYR A 122 7.78 7.15 -0.19
C TYR A 122 7.54 5.76 0.41
N PHE A 123 8.62 5.03 0.73
CA PHE A 123 8.56 3.77 1.46
C PHE A 123 7.94 3.93 2.86
N ILE A 124 8.36 4.94 3.62
CA ILE A 124 7.76 5.22 4.94
C ILE A 124 6.29 5.63 4.78
N ILE A 125 5.97 6.52 3.83
CA ILE A 125 4.61 7.03 3.63
C ILE A 125 3.63 5.91 3.29
N ILE A 126 4.00 4.96 2.43
CA ILE A 126 3.08 3.88 2.07
C ILE A 126 2.86 2.90 3.23
N ASN A 127 3.88 2.67 4.07
CA ASN A 127 3.74 1.87 5.29
C ASN A 127 2.88 2.59 6.35
N VAL A 128 3.11 3.89 6.54
CA VAL A 128 2.32 4.72 7.46
C VAL A 128 0.86 4.79 7.00
N PHE A 129 0.61 4.89 5.70
CA PHE A 129 -0.74 4.82 5.14
C PHE A 129 -1.42 3.47 5.47
N LEU A 130 -0.74 2.34 5.27
CA LEU A 130 -1.28 1.04 5.65
C LEU A 130 -1.62 0.98 7.15
N LEU A 131 -0.69 1.40 8.01
CA LEU A 131 -0.88 1.41 9.46
C LEU A 131 -2.08 2.28 9.85
N PHE A 132 -2.21 3.45 9.23
CA PHE A 132 -3.30 4.38 9.49
C PHE A 132 -4.66 3.77 9.11
N VAL A 133 -4.78 3.18 7.92
CA VAL A 133 -6.00 2.47 7.50
C VAL A 133 -6.34 1.33 8.46
N MET A 134 -5.35 0.57 8.90
CA MET A 134 -5.54 -0.53 9.84
C MET A 134 -6.03 -0.08 11.21
N ILE A 135 -5.44 0.99 11.75
CA ILE A 135 -5.87 1.58 13.02
C ILE A 135 -7.29 2.12 12.89
N SER A 136 -7.63 2.76 11.77
CA SER A 136 -8.99 3.24 11.51
C SER A 136 -10.03 2.12 11.52
N ILE A 137 -9.76 0.99 10.87
CA ILE A 137 -10.65 -0.19 10.90
C ILE A 137 -10.77 -0.76 12.31
N PHE A 138 -9.65 -0.85 13.03
CA PHE A 138 -9.64 -1.39 14.39
C PHE A 138 -10.45 -0.53 15.37
N ILE A 139 -10.26 0.79 15.35
CA ILE A 139 -11.00 1.72 16.22
C ILE A 139 -12.50 1.64 15.93
N ASP A 140 -12.89 1.51 14.66
CA ASP A 140 -14.30 1.41 14.27
C ASP A 140 -14.98 0.15 14.80
N LYS A 141 -14.26 -0.97 14.92
CA LYS A 141 -14.82 -2.24 15.42
C LYS A 141 -14.80 -2.39 16.94
N VAL A 142 -14.01 -1.57 17.63
CA VAL A 142 -13.88 -1.60 19.10
C VAL A 142 -14.72 -0.52 19.78
N GLY A 143 -15.03 0.59 19.09
CA GLY A 143 -15.86 1.69 19.59
C GLY A 143 -17.33 1.51 19.26
#